data_AF-A0A950U180-F1
#
_entry.id   AF-A0A950U180-F1
#
_cell.length_a   1.000
_cell.length_b   1.000
_cell.length_c   1.000
_cell.angle_alpha   90.00
_cell.angle_beta   90.00
_cell.angle_gamma   90.00
#
_symmetry.space_group_name_H-M   'P 1'
#
loop_
_entity.id
_entity.type
_entity.pdbx_description
1 polymer ?
#
loop_
_entity_poly.entity_id
_entity_poly.type
_entity_poly.pdbx_seq_one_letter_code
_entity_poly.pdbx_strand_id
1 'polypeptide(L)'
;MTRSNLTRLPDGLGAGGDPERFAGIVRDYTPEDVERLAGSFRVRHTLAEMGAARLWHLLKTEPFVPTLGALTGNQALQQVKAGLKAIYLSGWQVAADANSAGQMYPDQSLYPVDSVPNVVRRINAALRR
;
A
#
# COMPACT_ATOMS: atom_id res chain seq x y z
N MET A 1 -0.88 37.46 15.04
CA MET A 1 -1.77 36.39 14.54
C MET A 1 -1.01 35.07 14.63
N THR A 2 -1.45 34.24 15.55
CA THR A 2 -0.78 33.05 16.08
C THR A 2 -0.62 31.99 15.00
N ARG A 3 0.62 31.60 14.70
CA ARG A 3 0.90 30.42 13.88
C ARG A 3 0.36 29.21 14.63
N SER A 4 -0.72 28.63 14.13
CA SER A 4 -1.26 27.36 14.57
C SER A 4 -0.11 26.33 14.60
N ASN A 5 0.14 25.75 15.78
CA ASN A 5 1.00 24.59 15.94
C ASN A 5 0.35 23.42 15.19
N LEU A 6 0.66 23.30 13.90
CA LEU A 6 0.33 22.11 13.11
C LEU A 6 1.22 20.97 13.63
N THR A 7 0.64 20.20 14.54
CA THR A 7 1.27 19.08 15.23
C THR A 7 1.73 18.06 14.19
N ARG A 8 3.05 17.92 14.05
CA ARG A 8 3.63 16.85 13.22
C ARG A 8 3.44 15.52 13.94
N LEU A 9 2.80 14.59 13.22
CA LEU A 9 3.04 13.14 13.13
C LEU A 9 1.83 12.27 13.45
N PRO A 10 1.35 11.55 12.44
CA PRO A 10 0.82 10.22 12.65
C PRO A 10 1.56 9.19 11.82
N ASP A 11 1.77 8.05 12.49
CA ASP A 11 2.43 6.82 12.11
C ASP A 11 3.96 6.90 11.90
N GLY A 12 4.70 6.43 12.92
CA GLY A 12 5.92 5.66 12.66
C GLY A 12 7.28 6.33 12.83
N LEU A 13 7.44 7.41 13.61
CA LEU A 13 8.75 7.69 14.22
C LEU A 13 8.95 6.83 15.47
N GLY A 14 9.02 5.51 15.28
CA GLY A 14 10.11 4.78 15.92
C GLY A 14 11.39 5.23 15.21
N ALA A 15 12.44 5.55 15.97
CA ALA A 15 13.71 6.05 15.46
C ALA A 15 14.14 5.34 14.14
N GLY A 16 14.11 6.04 12.99
CA GLY A 16 14.58 5.49 11.71
C GLY A 16 13.88 5.92 10.41
N GLY A 17 12.80 6.71 10.45
CA GLY A 17 12.13 7.19 9.24
C GLY A 17 12.86 8.37 8.56
N ASP A 18 12.89 8.38 7.23
CA ASP A 18 13.36 9.52 6.42
C ASP A 18 12.55 10.78 6.79
N PRO A 19 13.19 11.88 7.26
CA PRO A 19 12.49 13.10 7.66
C PRO A 19 11.71 13.75 6.50
N GLU A 20 12.04 13.45 5.25
CA GLU A 20 11.30 13.93 4.07
C GLU A 20 10.04 13.11 3.77
N ARG A 21 9.85 11.94 4.39
CA ARG A 21 8.75 11.00 4.07
C ARG A 21 7.36 11.64 4.08
N PHE A 22 7.17 12.62 4.96
CA PHE A 22 5.93 13.35 5.15
C PHE A 22 6.06 14.85 4.83
N ALA A 23 7.14 15.28 4.17
CA ALA A 23 7.30 16.66 3.74
C ALA A 23 6.16 17.06 2.78
N GLY A 24 5.49 18.17 3.06
CA GLY A 24 4.35 18.67 2.27
C GLY A 24 3.01 17.96 2.50
N ILE A 25 2.94 16.93 3.35
CA ILE A 25 1.69 16.25 3.69
C ILE A 25 1.00 16.96 4.85
N VAL A 26 -0.21 17.49 4.61
CA VAL A 26 -1.07 18.11 5.62
C VAL A 26 -2.08 17.10 6.14
N ARG A 27 -2.35 17.15 7.44
CA ARG A 27 -3.37 16.33 8.11
C ARG A 27 -4.23 17.23 8.98
N ASP A 28 -5.53 17.00 8.92
CA ASP A 28 -6.57 17.76 9.62
C ASP A 28 -6.98 17.12 10.97
N TYR A 29 -6.20 16.14 11.43
CA TYR A 29 -6.32 15.45 12.71
C TYR A 29 -4.99 15.46 13.47
N THR A 30 -5.04 15.25 14.78
CA THR A 30 -3.85 15.33 15.64
C THR A 30 -3.22 13.94 15.89
N PRO A 31 -1.97 13.88 16.40
CA PRO A 31 -1.39 12.62 16.85
C PRO A 31 -2.22 11.93 17.94
N GLU A 32 -2.85 12.71 18.83
CA GLU A 32 -3.71 12.20 19.90
C GLU A 32 -4.99 11.54 19.35
N ASP A 33 -5.56 12.07 18.26
CA ASP A 33 -6.68 11.44 17.57
C ASP A 33 -6.33 10.05 17.05
N VAL A 34 -5.11 9.88 16.53
CA VAL A 34 -4.63 8.58 16.06
C VAL A 34 -4.37 7.64 17.22
N GLU A 35 -3.70 8.09 18.28
CA GLU A 35 -3.42 7.27 19.47
C GLU A 35 -4.71 6.73 20.10
N ARG A 36 -5.75 7.57 20.18
CA ARG A 36 -7.07 7.20 20.70
C ARG A 36 -7.72 6.05 19.94
N LEU A 37 -7.49 5.94 18.63
CA LEU A 37 -8.08 4.90 17.77
C LEU A 37 -7.20 3.66 17.62
N ALA A 38 -5.95 3.72 18.04
CA ALA A 38 -4.99 2.68 17.72
C ALA A 38 -5.02 1.46 18.65
N GLY A 39 -5.76 1.55 19.74
CA GLY A 39 -5.89 0.49 20.74
C GLY A 39 -4.62 0.26 21.57
N SER A 40 -4.72 -0.61 22.57
CA SER A 40 -3.63 -0.91 23.51
C SER A 40 -2.58 -1.89 22.95
N PHE A 41 -2.91 -2.64 21.90
CA PHE A 41 -2.03 -3.64 21.30
C PHE A 41 -1.66 -3.26 19.86
N ARG A 42 -0.36 -3.03 19.63
CA ARG A 42 0.15 -2.64 18.31
C ARG A 42 0.49 -3.86 17.47
N VAL A 43 -0.38 -4.14 16.49
CA VAL A 43 -0.13 -5.18 15.48
C VAL A 43 0.86 -4.65 14.44
N ARG A 44 1.96 -5.37 14.25
CA ARG A 44 2.96 -5.06 13.23
C ARG A 44 2.51 -5.56 11.86
N HIS A 45 2.62 -4.71 10.84
CA HIS A 45 2.26 -5.04 9.47
C HIS A 45 3.53 -5.18 8.61
N THR A 46 4.38 -6.14 8.94
CA THR A 46 5.76 -6.29 8.42
C THR A 46 5.87 -6.13 6.89
N LEU A 47 5.02 -6.79 6.09
CA LEU A 47 5.08 -6.68 4.63
C LEU A 47 4.68 -5.29 4.14
N ALA A 48 3.71 -4.65 4.79
CA ALA A 48 3.29 -3.30 4.44
C ALA A 48 4.39 -2.28 4.79
N GLU A 49 5.01 -2.42 5.96
CA GLU A 49 6.14 -1.58 6.39
C GLU A 49 7.34 -1.71 5.43
N MET A 50 7.77 -2.94 5.14
CA MET A 50 8.87 -3.21 4.21
C MET A 50 8.57 -2.74 2.79
N GLY A 51 7.37 -3.03 2.29
CA GLY A 51 6.93 -2.63 0.95
C GLY A 51 6.86 -1.12 0.78
N ALA A 52 6.29 -0.40 1.76
CA ALA A 52 6.20 1.05 1.74
C ALA A 52 7.59 1.71 1.81
N ALA A 53 8.49 1.22 2.66
CA ALA A 53 9.86 1.72 2.75
C ALA A 53 10.64 1.49 1.44
N ARG A 54 10.54 0.29 0.86
CA ARG A 54 11.17 -0.03 -0.44
C ARG A 54 10.63 0.84 -1.56
N LEU A 55 9.31 1.01 -1.65
CA LEU A 55 8.70 1.85 -2.68
C LEU A 55 9.12 3.31 -2.54
N TRP A 56 9.13 3.85 -1.31
CA TRP A 56 9.63 5.20 -1.04
C TRP A 56 11.06 5.40 -1.55
N HIS A 57 11.95 4.44 -1.24
CA HIS A 57 13.32 4.47 -1.73
C HIS A 57 13.38 4.48 -3.26
N LEU A 58 12.69 3.56 -3.93
CA LEU A 58 12.66 3.48 -5.39
C LEU A 58 12.16 4.77 -6.05
N LEU A 59 11.12 5.40 -5.49
CA LEU A 59 10.57 6.65 -6.03
C LEU A 59 11.54 7.84 -5.89
N LYS A 60 12.50 7.77 -4.96
CA LYS A 60 13.51 8.81 -4.75
C LYS A 60 14.79 8.58 -5.54
N THR A 61 15.12 7.33 -5.86
CA THR A 61 16.41 6.96 -6.47
C THR A 61 16.31 6.56 -7.94
N GLU A 62 15.15 6.11 -8.40
CA GLU A 62 14.95 5.72 -9.80
C GLU A 62 14.31 6.87 -10.59
N PRO A 63 14.67 7.06 -11.88
CA PRO A 63 14.00 8.04 -12.74
C PRO A 63 12.49 7.78 -12.89
N PHE A 64 12.10 6.49 -12.89
CA PHE A 64 10.71 6.03 -12.85
C PHE A 64 10.66 4.56 -12.39
N VAL A 65 9.49 4.10 -11.92
CA VAL A 65 9.28 2.71 -11.49
C VAL A 65 8.21 2.05 -12.37
N PRO A 66 8.59 1.29 -13.41
CA PRO A 66 7.63 0.63 -14.30
C PRO A 66 6.96 -0.55 -13.62
N THR A 67 5.70 -0.80 -13.97
CA THR A 67 4.89 -1.91 -13.45
C THR A 67 3.97 -2.47 -14.54
N LEU A 68 3.44 -3.66 -14.28
CA LEU A 68 2.36 -4.27 -15.05
C LEU A 68 1.25 -4.68 -14.07
N GLY A 69 0.01 -4.71 -14.55
CA GLY A 69 -1.12 -5.22 -13.77
C GLY A 69 -0.99 -6.72 -13.49
N ALA A 70 -1.13 -7.13 -12.23
CA ALA A 70 -1.19 -8.54 -11.83
C ALA A 70 -2.50 -8.84 -11.10
N LEU A 71 -3.25 -9.82 -11.60
CA LEU A 71 -4.48 -10.34 -10.98
C LEU A 71 -4.29 -11.73 -10.34
N THR A 72 -3.11 -12.34 -10.51
CA THR A 72 -2.72 -13.59 -9.85
C THR A 72 -1.32 -13.52 -9.23
N GLY A 73 -1.05 -14.39 -8.26
CA GLY A 73 0.28 -14.50 -7.65
C GLY A 73 1.37 -14.99 -8.61
N ASN A 74 1.03 -15.84 -9.59
CA ASN A 74 2.00 -16.31 -10.58
C ASN A 74 2.39 -15.22 -11.57
N GLN A 75 1.46 -14.37 -11.99
CA GLN A 75 1.80 -13.19 -12.79
C GLN A 75 2.79 -12.29 -12.05
N ALA A 76 2.52 -11.98 -10.78
CA ALA A 76 3.41 -11.16 -9.95
C ALA A 76 4.79 -11.81 -9.78
N LEU A 77 4.87 -13.13 -9.56
CA LEU A 77 6.14 -13.86 -9.49
C LEU A 77 6.95 -13.74 -10.79
N GLN A 78 6.30 -13.91 -11.95
CA GLN A 78 6.99 -13.80 -13.24
C GLN A 78 7.44 -12.38 -13.54
N GLN A 79 6.64 -11.38 -13.17
CA GLN A 79 7.02 -9.96 -13.26
C GLN A 79 8.29 -9.66 -12.47
N VAL A 80 8.39 -10.17 -11.23
CA VAL A 80 9.62 -10.04 -10.42
C VAL A 80 10.80 -10.78 -11.06
N LYS A 81 10.59 -12.01 -11.55
CA LYS A 81 11.64 -12.77 -12.27
C LYS A 81 12.12 -12.07 -13.54
N ALA A 82 11.24 -11.35 -14.22
CA ALA A 82 11.56 -10.54 -15.39
C ALA A 82 12.25 -9.20 -15.04
N GLY A 83 12.47 -8.91 -13.76
CA GLY A 83 13.22 -7.74 -13.30
C GLY A 83 12.39 -6.53 -12.90
N LEU A 84 11.04 -6.63 -12.86
CA LEU A 84 10.22 -5.53 -12.37
C LEU A 84 10.41 -5.32 -10.86
N LYS A 85 10.53 -4.05 -10.46
CA LYS A 85 10.81 -3.65 -9.07
C LYS A 85 9.55 -3.48 -8.21
N ALA A 86 8.38 -3.35 -8.84
CA ALA A 86 7.09 -3.16 -8.18
C ALA A 86 5.96 -3.85 -8.98
N ILE A 87 4.82 -4.06 -8.31
CA ILE A 87 3.61 -4.69 -8.87
C ILE A 87 2.47 -3.69 -8.82
N TYR A 88 1.74 -3.53 -9.93
CA TYR A 88 0.50 -2.78 -9.96
C TYR A 88 -0.68 -3.75 -9.87
N LEU A 89 -1.68 -3.42 -9.04
CA LEU A 89 -2.88 -4.22 -8.86
C LEU A 89 -4.08 -3.39 -9.31
N SER A 90 -4.61 -3.75 -10.48
CA SER A 90 -5.70 -3.01 -11.12
C SER A 90 -7.06 -3.43 -10.58
N GLY A 91 -7.85 -2.46 -10.09
CA GLY A 91 -9.25 -2.67 -9.71
C GLY A 91 -10.11 -3.18 -10.88
N TRP A 92 -9.86 -2.67 -12.09
CA TRP A 92 -10.51 -3.14 -13.32
C TRP A 92 -10.23 -4.63 -13.59
N GLN A 93 -8.98 -5.09 -13.43
CA GLN A 93 -8.65 -6.52 -13.62
C GLN A 93 -9.29 -7.40 -12.54
N VAL A 94 -9.42 -6.89 -11.32
CA VAL A 94 -10.14 -7.59 -10.25
C VAL A 94 -11.64 -7.68 -10.55
N ALA A 95 -12.26 -6.60 -11.00
CA ALA A 95 -13.66 -6.59 -11.43
C ALA A 95 -13.91 -7.64 -12.53
N ALA A 96 -13.01 -7.70 -13.52
CA ALA A 96 -13.14 -8.60 -14.64
C ALA A 96 -12.99 -10.09 -14.24
N ASP A 97 -12.00 -10.45 -13.42
CA ASP A 97 -11.59 -11.86 -13.34
C ASP A 97 -10.92 -12.31 -12.01
N ALA A 98 -10.93 -11.51 -10.94
CA ALA A 98 -10.28 -11.90 -9.68
C ALA A 98 -11.00 -11.44 -8.40
N ASN A 99 -12.28 -11.09 -8.50
CA ASN A 99 -13.07 -10.63 -7.36
C ASN A 99 -13.68 -11.76 -6.52
N SER A 100 -14.08 -11.43 -5.29
CA SER A 100 -14.66 -12.36 -4.33
C SER A 100 -16.07 -12.86 -4.70
N ALA A 101 -16.77 -12.19 -5.63
CA ALA A 101 -18.10 -12.61 -6.07
C ALA A 101 -18.07 -13.70 -7.15
N GLY A 102 -16.90 -13.95 -7.77
CA GLY A 102 -16.75 -14.96 -8.81
C GLY A 102 -17.53 -14.66 -10.09
N GLN A 103 -17.91 -13.40 -10.31
CA GLN A 103 -18.60 -12.92 -11.50
C GLN A 103 -17.71 -11.96 -12.27
N MET A 104 -17.89 -11.89 -13.59
CA MET A 104 -17.25 -10.85 -14.41
C MET A 104 -18.05 -9.55 -14.29
N TYR A 105 -17.37 -8.45 -13.94
CA TYR A 105 -17.95 -7.11 -13.87
C TYR A 105 -17.20 -6.09 -14.74
N PRO A 106 -17.88 -5.04 -15.23
CA PRO A 106 -17.22 -3.82 -15.66
C PRO A 106 -16.64 -3.05 -14.47
N ASP A 107 -15.78 -2.07 -14.74
CA ASP A 107 -15.17 -1.19 -13.72
C ASP A 107 -16.14 -0.11 -13.25
N GLN A 108 -17.10 -0.54 -12.42
CA GLN A 108 -18.14 0.31 -11.81
C GLN A 108 -18.29 0.01 -10.31
N SER A 109 -17.20 -0.47 -9.68
CA SER A 109 -17.15 -0.81 -8.25
C SER A 109 -18.26 -1.77 -7.77
N LEU A 110 -18.67 -2.71 -8.64
CA LEU A 110 -19.76 -3.66 -8.37
C LEU A 110 -19.33 -4.88 -7.53
N TYR A 111 -18.03 -5.11 -7.40
CA TYR A 111 -17.48 -6.25 -6.69
C TYR A 111 -17.34 -6.00 -5.17
N PRO A 112 -17.32 -7.06 -4.33
CA PRO A 112 -17.16 -6.91 -2.88
C PRO A 112 -15.85 -6.19 -2.50
N VAL A 113 -15.92 -5.26 -1.54
CA VAL A 113 -14.80 -4.37 -1.15
C VAL A 113 -13.52 -5.11 -0.72
N ASP A 114 -13.63 -6.35 -0.27
CA ASP A 114 -12.51 -7.18 0.17
C ASP A 114 -11.71 -7.81 -1.00
N SER A 115 -12.20 -7.70 -2.23
CA SER A 115 -11.64 -8.36 -3.42
C SER A 115 -10.20 -7.94 -3.69
N VAL A 116 -9.91 -6.64 -3.77
CA VAL A 116 -8.55 -6.13 -3.99
C VAL A 116 -7.62 -6.53 -2.82
N PRO A 117 -7.99 -6.31 -1.54
CA PRO A 117 -7.21 -6.82 -0.40
C PRO A 117 -6.91 -8.32 -0.45
N ASN A 118 -7.85 -9.15 -0.91
CA ASN A 118 -7.64 -10.58 -1.09
C ASN A 118 -6.58 -10.88 -2.16
N VAL A 119 -6.58 -10.15 -3.28
CA VAL A 119 -5.55 -10.28 -4.32
C VAL A 119 -4.18 -9.81 -3.81
N VAL A 120 -4.11 -8.72 -3.04
CA VAL A 120 -2.85 -8.28 -2.38
C VAL A 120 -2.29 -9.39 -1.49
N ARG A 121 -3.13 -10.04 -0.68
CA ARG A 121 -2.73 -11.17 0.17
C ARG A 121 -2.20 -12.35 -0.67
N ARG A 122 -2.87 -12.71 -1.75
CA ARG A 122 -2.46 -13.79 -2.67
C ARG A 122 -1.12 -13.51 -3.34
N ILE A 123 -0.90 -12.27 -3.80
CA ILE A 123 0.38 -11.86 -4.40
C ILE A 123 1.51 -11.93 -3.37
N ASN A 124 1.30 -11.40 -2.16
CA ASN A 124 2.31 -11.47 -1.10
C ASN A 124 2.62 -12.91 -0.68
N ALA A 125 1.61 -13.77 -0.56
CA ALA A 125 1.81 -15.20 -0.31
C ALA A 125 2.63 -15.87 -1.43
N ALA A 126 2.45 -15.44 -2.67
CA ALA A 126 3.17 -15.97 -3.81
C ALA A 126 4.65 -15.56 -3.90
N LEU A 127 5.02 -14.43 -3.29
CA LEU A 127 6.40 -13.89 -3.26
C LEU A 127 7.17 -14.28 -1.99
N ARG A 128 6.50 -14.87 -0.98
CA ARG A 128 7.12 -15.33 0.27
C ARG A 128 7.81 -16.69 0.19
N ARG A 129 7.70 -17.36 -0.94
CA ARG A 129 8.16 -18.73 -1.21
C ARG A 129 9.38 -18.70 -2.10
#